data_AF-A0A4W4HUA3-F1
#
_entry.id   AF-A0A4W4HUA3-F1
#
_cell.length_a   1.000
_cell.length_b   1.000
_cell.length_c   1.000
_cell.angle_alpha   90.00
_cell.angle_beta   90.00
_cell.angle_gamma   90.00
#
_symmetry.space_group_name_H-M   'P 1'
#
loop_
_entity.id
_entity.type
_entity.pdbx_description
1 polymer ?
#
loop_
_entity_poly.entity_id
_entity_poly.type
_entity_poly.pdbx_seq_one_letter_code
_entity_poly.pdbx_strand_id
1 'polypeptide(L)'
;MRTVKSESLVKHLPDQKQLNELAKYKNEYASLCEPEQFGVVMSGVKRLRPRLNSILFRLQFEEQASHLRLEMLGVKAACEEVMRSKAFSRLLEIVLLIGNYMNAGSRNAQSYGFDLSSLCKLRDTKSVDQKSTLLHFLAEVCEEKYPDVLKFTDDLQHVDRASRVSAENLEKSLKHMDHQLLQLQKDLDTSSSPEDQQDMFLKKMAISFTTTAREQYQKLVVTQANMTSVYLSLLEYFTVDPKKTSIEELFTDLSNFRAMFLV
;
A
#
# COMPACT_ATOMS: atom_id res chain seq x y z
N MET A 1 4.97 13.70 17.91
CA MET A 1 4.68 14.17 19.28
C MET A 1 3.22 14.57 19.52
N ARG A 2 2.52 15.27 18.60
CA ARG A 2 1.09 15.61 18.77
C ARG A 2 0.15 14.41 18.60
N THR A 3 0.35 13.59 17.57
CA THR A 3 -0.43 12.35 17.31
C THR A 3 -0.36 11.38 18.49
N VAL A 4 0.85 11.06 18.96
CA VAL A 4 1.09 10.18 20.13
C VAL A 4 0.37 10.64 21.40
N LYS A 5 0.29 11.97 21.64
CA LYS A 5 -0.45 12.52 22.79
C LYS A 5 -1.96 12.35 22.62
N SER A 6 -2.50 12.56 21.41
CA SER A 6 -3.92 12.34 21.12
C SER A 6 -4.32 10.86 21.17
N GLU A 7 -3.48 9.95 20.66
CA GLU A 7 -3.67 8.49 20.77
C GLU A 7 -3.69 8.04 22.24
N SER A 8 -2.74 8.52 23.04
CA SER A 8 -2.70 8.24 24.48
C SER A 8 -3.95 8.76 25.18
N LEU A 9 -4.44 9.95 24.81
CA LEU A 9 -5.68 10.49 25.37
C LEU A 9 -6.88 9.61 25.03
N VAL A 10 -7.03 9.18 23.78
CA VAL A 10 -8.14 8.29 23.36
C VAL A 10 -8.08 6.95 24.09
N LYS A 11 -6.88 6.38 24.23
CA LYS A 11 -6.63 5.07 24.85
C LYS A 11 -6.90 5.07 26.35
N HIS A 12 -6.48 6.11 27.08
CA HIS A 12 -6.58 6.17 28.53
C HIS A 12 -7.77 6.99 29.04
N LEU A 13 -8.63 7.50 28.14
CA LEU A 13 -9.83 8.22 28.55
C LEU A 13 -10.77 7.28 29.33
N PRO A 14 -11.24 7.66 30.52
CA PRO A 14 -12.28 6.93 31.24
C PRO A 14 -13.53 6.73 30.37
N ASP A 15 -14.24 5.62 30.56
CA ASP A 15 -15.46 5.37 29.80
C ASP A 15 -16.54 6.43 30.08
N GLN A 16 -17.57 6.48 29.23
CA GLN A 16 -18.60 7.52 29.39
C GLN A 16 -19.35 7.39 30.72
N LYS A 17 -19.47 6.18 31.29
CA LYS A 17 -20.14 5.95 32.57
C LYS A 17 -19.30 6.52 33.71
N GLN A 18 -18.00 6.26 33.71
CA GLN A 18 -17.02 6.78 34.66
C GLN A 18 -16.94 8.31 34.59
N LEU A 19 -16.93 8.89 33.38
CA LEU A 19 -16.97 10.35 33.23
C LEU A 19 -18.26 10.95 33.81
N ASN A 20 -19.41 10.29 33.64
CA ASN A 20 -20.68 10.74 34.19
C ASN A 20 -20.73 10.62 35.73
N GLU A 21 -20.11 9.59 36.30
CA GLU A 21 -19.94 9.43 37.75
C GLU A 21 -19.04 10.54 38.31
N LEU A 22 -17.89 10.79 37.69
CA LEU A 22 -16.95 11.83 38.10
C LEU A 22 -17.57 13.22 38.00
N ALA A 23 -18.43 13.49 37.01
CA ALA A 23 -19.12 14.77 36.86
C ALA A 23 -19.91 15.20 38.11
N LYS A 24 -20.37 14.25 38.93
CA LYS A 24 -21.12 14.51 40.18
C LYS A 24 -20.25 15.19 41.25
N TYR A 25 -18.93 14.97 41.23
CA TYR A 25 -17.98 15.50 42.21
C TYR A 25 -17.42 16.88 41.84
N LYS A 26 -18.06 17.60 40.90
CA LYS A 26 -17.61 18.93 40.46
C LYS A 26 -17.50 19.94 41.60
N ASN A 27 -18.35 19.84 42.62
CA ASN A 27 -18.33 20.73 43.78
C ASN A 27 -17.21 20.41 44.78
N GLU A 28 -16.64 19.20 44.71
CA GLU A 28 -15.57 18.70 45.58
C GLU A 28 -14.23 18.62 44.83
N TYR A 29 -14.10 19.35 43.72
CA TYR A 29 -12.95 19.27 42.81
C TYR A 29 -11.59 19.38 43.51
N ALA A 30 -11.46 20.32 44.46
CA ALA A 30 -10.21 20.59 45.17
C ALA A 30 -9.75 19.45 46.09
N SER A 31 -10.65 18.54 46.49
CA SER A 31 -10.33 17.38 47.33
C SER A 31 -10.08 16.10 46.54
N LEU A 32 -10.29 16.10 45.23
CA LEU A 32 -10.05 14.94 44.35
C LEU A 32 -8.57 14.78 44.02
N CYS A 33 -8.14 13.55 43.69
CA CYS A 33 -6.78 13.32 43.20
C CYS A 33 -6.62 13.77 41.72
N GLU A 34 -5.38 14.01 41.25
CA GLU A 34 -5.13 14.54 39.89
C GLU A 34 -5.83 13.76 38.76
N PRO A 35 -5.89 12.41 38.74
CA PRO A 35 -6.63 11.65 37.73
C PRO A 35 -8.15 11.89 37.76
N GLU A 36 -8.73 12.03 38.96
CA GLU A 36 -10.16 12.31 39.14
C GLU A 36 -10.48 13.74 38.73
N GLN A 37 -9.64 14.70 39.10
CA GLN A 37 -9.72 16.08 38.63
C GLN A 37 -9.68 16.15 37.10
N PHE A 38 -8.77 15.41 36.46
CA PHE A 38 -8.73 15.28 35.00
C PHE A 38 -10.06 14.74 34.44
N GLY A 39 -10.59 13.66 35.01
CA GLY A 39 -11.86 13.09 34.60
C GLY A 39 -13.05 14.05 34.77
N VAL A 40 -13.09 14.83 35.86
CA VAL A 40 -14.10 15.88 36.07
C VAL A 40 -14.03 16.95 34.98
N VAL A 41 -12.83 17.46 34.67
CA VAL A 41 -12.64 18.46 33.59
C VAL A 41 -13.08 17.89 32.25
N MET A 42 -12.67 16.66 31.93
CA MET A 42 -13.01 15.99 30.69
C MET A 42 -14.52 15.69 30.57
N SER A 43 -15.20 15.41 31.68
CA SER A 43 -16.65 15.18 31.69
C SER A 43 -17.46 16.40 31.24
N GLY A 44 -16.91 17.61 31.41
CA GLY A 44 -17.53 18.86 30.93
C GLY A 44 -17.52 19.02 29.40
N VAL A 45 -16.72 18.24 28.67
CA VAL A 45 -16.62 18.33 27.21
C VAL A 45 -17.71 17.49 26.55
N LYS A 46 -18.68 18.16 25.91
CA LYS A 46 -19.75 17.49 25.15
C LYS A 46 -19.17 16.64 24.02
N ARG A 47 -19.59 15.36 23.96
CA ARG A 47 -19.17 14.39 22.93
C ARG A 47 -17.65 14.26 22.81
N LEU A 48 -16.96 14.19 23.94
CA LEU A 48 -15.49 14.14 24.01
C LEU A 48 -14.90 13.03 23.13
N ARG A 49 -15.40 11.79 23.21
CA ARG A 49 -14.88 10.65 22.44
C ARG A 49 -14.96 10.87 20.91
N PRO A 50 -16.13 11.17 20.31
CA PRO A 50 -16.23 11.55 18.90
C PRO A 50 -15.27 12.68 18.47
N ARG A 51 -15.15 13.72 19.30
CA ARG A 51 -14.25 14.86 19.02
C ARG A 51 -12.78 14.44 19.02
N LEU A 52 -12.34 13.66 19.99
CA LEU A 52 -10.97 13.15 20.07
C LEU A 52 -10.65 12.22 18.90
N ASN A 53 -11.55 11.32 18.54
CA ASN A 53 -11.38 10.44 17.37
C ASN A 53 -11.27 11.24 16.08
N SER A 54 -12.11 12.26 15.91
CA SER A 54 -12.06 13.16 14.76
C SER A 54 -10.74 13.92 14.69
N ILE A 55 -10.26 14.45 15.83
CA ILE A 55 -8.97 15.15 15.92
C ILE A 55 -7.82 14.19 15.58
N LEU A 56 -7.84 12.97 16.13
CA LEU A 56 -6.83 11.96 15.86
C LEU A 56 -6.78 11.60 14.36
N PHE A 57 -7.94 11.32 13.76
CA PHE A 57 -8.05 11.07 12.33
C PHE A 57 -7.44 12.20 11.50
N ARG A 58 -7.79 13.46 11.81
CA ARG A 58 -7.19 14.63 11.14
C ARG A 58 -5.66 14.68 11.26
N LEU A 59 -5.10 14.33 12.41
CA LEU A 59 -3.65 14.36 12.63
C LEU A 59 -2.92 13.26 11.86
N GLN A 60 -3.58 12.14 11.56
CA GLN A 60 -3.01 10.99 10.87
C GLN A 60 -3.30 10.98 9.35
N PHE A 61 -4.35 11.69 8.92
CA PHE A 61 -4.89 11.59 7.56
C PHE A 61 -3.86 11.83 6.46
N GLU A 62 -3.07 12.91 6.53
CA GLU A 62 -2.10 13.26 5.49
C GLU A 62 -1.01 12.20 5.33
N GLU A 63 -0.53 11.64 6.45
CA GLU A 63 0.47 10.57 6.45
C GLU A 63 -0.10 9.29 5.83
N GLN A 64 -1.30 8.89 6.26
CA GLN A 64 -1.99 7.71 5.72
C GLN A 64 -2.29 7.87 4.22
N ALA A 65 -2.81 9.02 3.80
CA ALA A 65 -3.12 9.31 2.41
C ALA A 65 -1.86 9.31 1.54
N SER A 66 -0.78 9.94 2.01
CA SER A 66 0.50 9.97 1.31
C SER A 66 1.09 8.57 1.17
N HIS A 67 1.07 7.77 2.23
CA HIS A 67 1.54 6.38 2.21
C HIS A 67 0.81 5.56 1.15
N LEU A 68 -0.53 5.53 1.19
CA LEU A 68 -1.34 4.80 0.23
C LEU A 68 -1.09 5.25 -1.21
N ARG A 69 -0.95 6.56 -1.43
CA ARG A 69 -0.64 7.12 -2.74
C ARG A 69 0.70 6.60 -3.27
N LEU A 70 1.75 6.58 -2.44
CA LEU A 70 3.07 6.13 -2.85
C LEU A 70 3.10 4.65 -3.19
N GLU A 71 2.42 3.81 -2.42
CA GLU A 71 2.29 2.37 -2.72
C GLU A 71 1.60 2.14 -4.08
N MET A 72 0.45 2.78 -4.31
CA MET A 72 -0.29 2.64 -5.56
C MET A 72 0.49 3.14 -6.78
N LEU A 73 1.19 4.27 -6.64
CA LEU A 73 2.02 4.80 -7.71
C LEU A 73 3.25 3.92 -7.98
N GLY A 74 3.83 3.31 -6.95
CA GLY A 74 4.94 2.36 -7.08
C GLY A 74 4.53 1.12 -7.87
N VAL A 75 3.39 0.53 -7.55
CA VAL A 75 2.83 -0.61 -8.30
C VAL A 75 2.54 -0.21 -9.75
N LYS A 76 1.87 0.92 -9.98
CA LYS A 76 1.58 1.42 -11.33
C LYS A 76 2.87 1.60 -12.14
N ALA A 77 3.90 2.21 -11.55
CA ALA A 77 5.18 2.42 -12.21
C ALA A 77 5.84 1.07 -12.57
N ALA A 78 5.85 0.11 -11.65
CA ALA A 78 6.39 -1.22 -11.90
C ALA A 78 5.67 -1.93 -13.05
N CYS A 79 4.34 -1.84 -13.13
CA CYS A 79 3.60 -2.39 -14.28
C CYS A 79 4.01 -1.72 -15.60
N GLU A 80 4.07 -0.39 -15.63
CA GLU A 80 4.44 0.36 -16.84
C GLU A 80 5.88 0.07 -17.28
N GLU A 81 6.81 -0.07 -16.33
CA GLU A 81 8.22 -0.42 -16.56
C GLU A 81 8.34 -1.80 -17.20
N VAL A 82 7.71 -2.82 -16.62
CA VAL A 82 7.77 -4.20 -17.13
C VAL A 82 7.17 -4.31 -18.54
N MET A 83 6.05 -3.63 -18.81
CA MET A 83 5.41 -3.66 -20.14
C MET A 83 6.18 -2.86 -21.20
N ARG A 84 6.89 -1.79 -20.82
CA ARG A 84 7.56 -0.89 -21.76
C ARG A 84 9.04 -1.18 -21.97
N SER A 85 9.66 -1.97 -21.09
CA SER A 85 11.08 -2.32 -21.20
C SER A 85 11.32 -3.22 -22.41
N LYS A 86 11.87 -2.61 -23.47
CA LYS A 86 12.30 -3.35 -24.67
C LYS A 86 13.43 -4.34 -24.34
N ALA A 87 14.30 -3.96 -23.39
CA ALA A 87 15.37 -4.82 -22.91
C ALA A 87 14.81 -6.08 -22.26
N PHE A 88 13.79 -5.95 -21.39
CA PHE A 88 13.10 -7.10 -20.81
C PHE A 88 12.36 -7.93 -21.86
N SER A 89 11.65 -7.32 -22.81
CA SER A 89 11.01 -8.06 -23.91
C SER A 89 12.02 -8.89 -24.70
N ARG A 90 13.19 -8.30 -25.02
CA ARG A 90 14.25 -8.98 -25.75
C ARG A 90 14.87 -10.13 -24.94
N LEU A 91 15.00 -9.97 -23.62
CA LEU A 91 15.41 -11.05 -22.72
C LEU A 91 14.46 -12.25 -22.81
N LEU A 92 13.15 -12.00 -22.77
CA LEU A 92 12.13 -13.06 -22.87
C LEU A 92 12.21 -13.82 -24.21
N GLU A 93 12.47 -13.13 -25.32
CA GLU A 93 12.69 -13.76 -26.62
C GLU A 93 13.91 -14.71 -26.62
N ILE A 94 15.01 -14.28 -26.01
CA ILE A 94 16.22 -15.10 -25.88
C ILE A 94 15.95 -16.32 -25.01
N VAL A 95 15.26 -16.14 -23.87
CA VAL A 95 14.84 -17.25 -23.00
C VAL A 95 13.96 -18.24 -23.76
N LEU A 96 12.99 -17.75 -24.54
CA LEU A 96 12.12 -18.60 -25.36
C LEU A 96 12.91 -19.39 -26.41
N LEU A 97 13.85 -18.73 -27.09
CA LEU A 97 14.70 -19.35 -28.10
C LEU A 97 15.55 -20.49 -27.50
N ILE A 98 16.24 -20.20 -26.39
CA ILE A 98 17.08 -21.19 -25.69
C ILE A 98 16.21 -22.34 -25.17
N GLY A 99 15.08 -22.01 -24.55
CA GLY A 99 14.12 -22.99 -24.05
C GLY A 99 13.60 -23.91 -25.15
N ASN A 100 13.24 -23.38 -26.31
CA ASN A 100 12.79 -24.17 -27.47
C ASN A 100 13.88 -25.06 -28.03
N TYR A 101 15.13 -24.58 -28.10
CA TYR A 101 16.26 -25.37 -28.55
C TYR A 101 16.55 -26.52 -27.58
N MET A 102 16.61 -26.25 -26.28
CA MET A 102 16.89 -27.26 -25.25
C MET A 102 15.79 -28.32 -25.13
N ASN A 103 14.54 -27.93 -25.36
CA ASN A 103 13.39 -28.82 -25.26
C ASN A 103 13.02 -29.51 -26.59
N ALA A 104 13.89 -29.45 -27.61
CA ALA A 104 13.65 -30.08 -28.90
C ALA A 104 13.33 -31.58 -28.74
N GLY A 105 12.27 -32.04 -29.41
CA GLY A 105 11.79 -33.43 -29.31
C GLY A 105 10.93 -33.75 -28.07
N SER A 106 10.73 -32.79 -27.16
CA SER A 106 9.79 -32.94 -26.04
C SER A 106 8.41 -32.33 -26.35
N ARG A 107 7.44 -32.53 -25.44
CA ARG A 107 6.12 -31.87 -25.51
C ARG A 107 6.20 -30.33 -25.49
N ASN A 108 7.27 -29.77 -24.94
CA ASN A 108 7.46 -28.32 -24.81
C ASN A 108 8.29 -27.72 -25.98
N ALA A 109 8.66 -28.53 -26.98
CA ALA A 109 9.29 -28.02 -28.19
C ALA A 109 8.35 -27.06 -28.93
N GLN A 110 8.90 -26.04 -29.60
CA GLN A 110 8.15 -25.08 -30.43
C GLN A 110 7.06 -24.31 -29.66
N SER A 111 7.32 -23.97 -28.40
CA SER A 111 6.46 -23.11 -27.60
C SER A 111 6.46 -21.68 -28.16
N TYR A 112 5.30 -21.03 -28.13
CA TYR A 112 5.14 -19.61 -28.53
C TYR A 112 5.38 -18.63 -27.38
N GLY A 113 5.40 -19.12 -26.15
CA GLY A 113 5.59 -18.35 -24.94
C GLY A 113 5.74 -19.26 -23.73
N PHE A 114 6.00 -18.67 -22.57
CA PHE A 114 6.10 -19.36 -21.30
C PHE A 114 5.57 -18.45 -20.19
N ASP A 115 5.14 -19.05 -19.08
CA ASP A 115 4.69 -18.30 -17.91
C ASP A 115 5.88 -17.57 -17.24
N LEU A 116 5.72 -16.29 -16.90
CA LEU A 116 6.75 -15.44 -16.28
C LEU A 116 7.36 -16.07 -15.02
N SER A 117 6.58 -16.83 -14.25
CA SER A 117 7.08 -17.58 -13.08
C SER A 117 8.23 -18.56 -13.41
N SER A 118 8.36 -18.94 -14.69
CA SER A 118 9.42 -19.83 -15.18
C SER A 118 10.80 -19.17 -15.19
N LEU A 119 10.88 -17.83 -15.18
CA LEU A 119 12.16 -17.11 -15.12
C LEU A 119 12.95 -17.47 -13.86
N CYS A 120 12.26 -17.59 -12.72
CA CYS A 120 12.88 -18.01 -11.46
C CYS A 120 13.46 -19.43 -11.51
N LYS A 121 12.94 -20.29 -12.40
CA LYS A 121 13.33 -21.71 -12.54
C LYS A 121 14.58 -21.90 -13.41
N LEU A 122 15.04 -20.87 -14.11
CA LEU A 122 16.26 -20.94 -14.93
C LEU A 122 17.50 -21.25 -14.10
N ARG A 123 17.52 -20.85 -12.82
CA ARG A 123 18.60 -21.18 -11.88
C ARG A 123 18.65 -22.67 -11.55
N ASP A 124 17.53 -23.38 -11.63
CA ASP A 124 17.45 -24.78 -11.21
C ASP A 124 17.98 -25.75 -12.28
N THR A 125 18.09 -25.29 -13.53
CA THR A 125 18.67 -26.06 -14.62
C THR A 125 20.19 -25.91 -14.62
N LYS A 126 20.92 -26.99 -14.29
CA LYS A 126 22.38 -26.99 -14.18
C LYS A 126 23.07 -27.52 -15.42
N SER A 127 24.30 -27.08 -15.65
CA SER A 127 25.22 -27.70 -16.60
C SER A 127 25.54 -29.15 -16.22
N VAL A 128 26.07 -29.92 -17.16
CA VAL A 128 26.44 -31.33 -16.94
C VAL A 128 27.48 -31.48 -15.81
N ASP A 129 28.41 -30.53 -15.70
CA ASP A 129 29.43 -30.49 -14.64
C ASP A 129 28.95 -29.83 -13.34
N GLN A 130 27.68 -29.40 -13.28
CA GLN A 130 27.02 -28.73 -12.15
C GLN A 130 27.69 -27.44 -11.67
N LYS A 131 28.60 -26.86 -12.46
CA LYS A 131 29.33 -25.62 -12.09
C LYS A 131 28.57 -24.35 -12.43
N SER A 132 27.70 -24.39 -13.44
CA SER A 132 26.90 -23.25 -13.86
C SER A 132 25.43 -23.65 -14.02
N THR A 133 24.57 -22.64 -14.14
CA THR A 133 23.14 -22.81 -14.38
C THR A 133 22.76 -22.18 -15.71
N LEU A 134 21.57 -22.50 -16.21
CA LEU A 134 21.03 -21.88 -17.40
C LEU A 134 20.90 -20.36 -17.24
N LEU A 135 20.65 -19.87 -16.02
CA LEU A 135 20.65 -18.44 -15.72
C LEU A 135 22.04 -17.81 -15.90
N HIS A 136 23.11 -18.44 -15.40
CA HIS A 136 24.48 -17.94 -15.60
C HIS A 136 24.84 -17.91 -17.09
N PHE A 137 24.51 -18.98 -17.81
CA PHE A 137 24.73 -19.04 -19.26
C PHE A 137 23.95 -17.94 -20.00
N LEU A 138 22.69 -17.70 -19.62
CA LEU A 138 21.88 -16.63 -20.20
C LEU A 138 22.51 -15.25 -19.95
N ALA A 139 22.99 -15.00 -18.73
CA ALA A 139 23.65 -13.75 -18.37
C ALA A 139 24.92 -13.52 -19.22
N GLU A 140 25.79 -14.53 -19.34
CA GLU A 140 26.99 -14.50 -20.17
C GLU A 140 26.66 -14.23 -21.65
N VAL A 141 25.67 -14.94 -22.21
CA VAL A 141 25.22 -14.71 -23.59
C VAL A 141 24.68 -13.29 -23.79
N CYS A 142 23.92 -12.76 -22.82
CA CYS A 142 23.41 -11.39 -22.89
C CYS A 142 24.57 -10.38 -22.82
N GLU A 143 25.53 -10.57 -21.93
CA GLU A 143 26.69 -9.69 -21.81
C GLU A 143 27.54 -9.66 -23.09
N GLU A 144 27.83 -10.82 -23.68
CA GLU A 144 28.68 -10.92 -24.87
C GLU A 144 27.98 -10.47 -26.16
N LYS A 145 26.70 -10.84 -26.34
CA LYS A 145 26.01 -10.72 -27.64
C LYS A 145 24.88 -9.70 -27.67
N TYR A 146 24.29 -9.39 -26.51
CA TYR A 146 23.12 -8.53 -26.40
C TYR A 146 23.25 -7.55 -25.21
N PRO A 147 24.32 -6.74 -25.13
CA PRO A 147 24.62 -5.94 -23.94
C PRO A 147 23.54 -4.88 -23.64
N ASP A 148 22.73 -4.52 -24.63
CA ASP A 148 21.55 -3.66 -24.47
C ASP A 148 20.45 -4.31 -23.61
N VAL A 149 20.38 -5.65 -23.58
CA VAL A 149 19.43 -6.39 -22.75
C VAL A 149 19.71 -6.15 -21.27
N LEU A 150 20.96 -6.01 -20.84
CA LEU A 150 21.32 -5.84 -19.42
C LEU A 150 20.64 -4.63 -18.77
N LYS A 151 20.24 -3.62 -19.56
CA LYS A 151 19.50 -2.44 -19.13
C LYS A 151 18.13 -2.75 -18.52
N PHE A 152 17.57 -3.95 -18.72
CA PHE A 152 16.32 -4.34 -18.08
C PHE A 152 16.42 -4.24 -16.55
N THR A 153 17.61 -4.46 -15.99
CA THR A 153 17.82 -4.35 -14.53
C THR A 153 17.66 -2.91 -14.03
N ASP A 154 17.91 -1.91 -14.88
CA ASP A 154 17.67 -0.50 -14.57
C ASP A 154 16.22 -0.09 -14.91
N ASP A 155 15.67 -0.60 -16.02
CA ASP A 155 14.30 -0.32 -16.44
C ASP A 155 13.27 -0.74 -15.38
N LEU A 156 13.52 -1.85 -14.67
CA LEU A 156 12.61 -2.48 -13.71
C LEU A 156 12.87 -2.03 -12.25
N GLN A 157 13.17 -0.76 -12.03
CA GLN A 157 13.59 -0.22 -10.73
C GLN A 157 12.50 -0.28 -9.63
N HIS A 158 11.20 -0.21 -9.98
CA HIS A 158 10.12 -0.20 -8.99
C HIS A 158 9.63 -1.60 -8.58
N VAL A 159 10.10 -2.66 -9.25
CA VAL A 159 9.66 -4.04 -9.01
C VAL A 159 9.91 -4.49 -7.56
N ASP A 160 11.06 -4.15 -6.95
CA ASP A 160 11.34 -4.51 -5.54
C ASP A 160 10.44 -3.78 -4.53
N ARG A 161 9.98 -2.58 -4.87
CA ARG A 161 9.03 -1.86 -4.00
C ARG A 161 7.64 -2.43 -4.17
N ALA A 162 7.22 -2.69 -5.40
CA ALA A 162 5.92 -3.25 -5.72
C ALA A 162 5.72 -4.66 -5.13
N SER A 163 6.80 -5.46 -5.01
CA SER A 163 6.73 -6.80 -4.38
C SER A 163 6.37 -6.76 -2.90
N ARG A 164 6.57 -5.63 -2.22
CA ARG A 164 6.27 -5.44 -0.79
C ARG A 164 4.88 -4.87 -0.53
N VAL A 165 4.16 -4.48 -1.58
CA VAL A 165 2.83 -3.88 -1.48
C VAL A 165 1.79 -4.98 -1.44
N SER A 166 1.00 -5.02 -0.37
CA SER A 166 -0.12 -5.95 -0.25
C SER A 166 -1.41 -5.34 -0.80
N ALA A 167 -1.97 -5.97 -1.82
CA ALA A 167 -3.21 -5.50 -2.46
C ALA A 167 -4.39 -5.51 -1.47
N GLU A 168 -4.44 -6.52 -0.61
CA GLU A 168 -5.47 -6.67 0.42
C GLU A 168 -5.37 -5.55 1.48
N ASN A 169 -4.16 -5.24 1.94
CA ASN A 169 -3.94 -4.19 2.93
C ASN A 169 -4.25 -2.79 2.37
N LEU A 170 -3.94 -2.54 1.08
CA LEU A 170 -4.33 -1.31 0.39
C LEU A 170 -5.85 -1.14 0.39
N GLU A 171 -6.60 -2.18 0.00
CA GLU A 171 -8.06 -2.13 -0.05
C GLU A 171 -8.66 -1.93 1.35
N LYS A 172 -8.16 -2.66 2.36
CA LYS A 172 -8.58 -2.50 3.75
C LYS A 172 -8.34 -1.08 4.26
N SER A 173 -7.18 -0.51 3.96
CA SER A 173 -6.81 0.84 4.42
C SER A 173 -7.67 1.93 3.76
N LEU A 174 -7.97 1.81 2.46
CA LEU A 174 -8.89 2.72 1.77
C LEU A 174 -10.31 2.64 2.36
N LYS A 175 -10.84 1.43 2.56
CA LYS A 175 -12.15 1.23 3.20
C LYS A 175 -12.18 1.79 4.63
N HIS A 176 -11.10 1.63 5.38
CA HIS A 176 -10.99 2.19 6.72
C HIS A 176 -11.04 3.73 6.70
N MET A 177 -10.30 4.35 5.78
CA MET A 177 -10.29 5.81 5.61
C MET A 177 -11.67 6.34 5.20
N ASP A 178 -12.38 5.65 4.30
CA ASP A 178 -13.76 5.97 3.93
C ASP A 178 -14.69 5.95 5.15
N HIS A 179 -14.60 4.88 5.95
CA HIS A 179 -15.38 4.75 7.16
C HIS A 179 -15.10 5.88 8.17
N GLN A 180 -13.83 6.27 8.34
CA GLN A 180 -13.46 7.39 9.19
C GLN A 180 -14.03 8.72 8.68
N LEU A 181 -14.06 8.94 7.35
CA LEU A 181 -14.67 10.12 6.74
C LEU A 181 -16.20 10.16 6.93
N LEU A 182 -16.88 9.02 6.76
CA LEU A 182 -18.31 8.89 6.99
C LEU A 182 -18.67 9.12 8.46
N GLN A 183 -17.88 8.54 9.37
CA GLN A 183 -18.07 8.73 10.81
C GLN A 183 -17.83 10.19 11.22
N LEU A 184 -16.80 10.84 10.68
CA LEU A 184 -16.55 12.26 10.88
C LEU A 184 -17.75 13.10 10.40
N GLN A 185 -18.28 12.83 9.21
CA GLN A 185 -19.45 13.55 8.70
C GLN A 185 -20.65 13.39 9.64
N LYS A 186 -20.94 12.15 10.06
CA LYS A 186 -22.03 11.88 11.01
C LYS A 186 -21.83 12.63 12.33
N ASP A 187 -20.59 12.68 12.83
CA ASP A 187 -20.27 13.38 14.06
C ASP A 187 -20.47 14.90 13.95
N LEU A 188 -20.17 15.47 12.77
CA LEU A 188 -20.43 16.87 12.47
C LEU A 188 -21.92 17.18 12.35
N ASP A 189 -22.70 16.34 11.66
CA ASP A 189 -24.15 16.55 11.47
C ASP A 189 -24.93 16.45 12.78
N THR A 190 -24.46 15.63 13.69
CA THR A 190 -25.07 15.44 15.03
C THR A 190 -24.53 16.45 16.06
N SER A 191 -23.58 17.31 15.69
CA SER A 191 -23.02 18.32 16.59
C SER A 191 -23.87 19.58 16.56
N SER A 192 -24.44 19.94 17.71
CA SER A 192 -25.21 21.18 17.89
C SER A 192 -24.34 22.43 17.69
N SER A 193 -24.98 23.57 17.42
CA SER A 193 -24.32 24.87 17.40
C SER A 193 -23.51 25.09 18.69
N PRO A 194 -22.31 25.68 18.60
CA PRO A 194 -21.46 25.85 19.77
C PRO A 194 -22.14 26.81 20.76
N GLU A 195 -22.41 26.31 21.98
CA GLU A 195 -22.85 27.15 23.11
C GLU A 195 -21.70 28.03 23.63
N ASP A 196 -20.46 27.57 23.44
CA ASP A 196 -19.23 28.26 23.81
C ASP A 196 -18.54 28.86 22.57
N GLN A 197 -18.28 30.17 22.59
CA GLN A 197 -17.56 30.87 21.51
C GLN A 197 -16.12 30.36 21.33
N GLN A 198 -15.55 29.69 22.33
CA GLN A 198 -14.23 29.04 22.24
C GLN A 198 -14.28 27.67 21.55
N ASP A 199 -15.46 27.07 21.35
CA ASP A 199 -15.59 25.78 20.66
C ASP A 199 -15.45 25.94 19.14
N MET A 200 -14.22 25.78 18.69
CA MET A 200 -13.82 25.88 17.28
C MET A 200 -13.89 24.54 16.54
N PHE A 201 -14.43 23.48 17.15
CA PHE A 201 -14.46 22.14 16.55
C PHE A 201 -15.19 22.13 15.21
N LEU A 202 -16.43 22.62 15.16
CA LEU A 202 -17.20 22.70 13.92
C LEU A 202 -16.48 23.56 12.86
N LYS A 203 -15.96 24.73 13.24
CA LYS A 203 -15.26 25.62 12.31
C LYS A 203 -13.99 24.99 11.72
N LYS A 204 -13.17 24.32 12.54
CA LYS A 204 -11.90 23.73 12.09
C LYS A 204 -12.02 22.33 11.48
N MET A 205 -13.05 21.56 11.85
CA MET A 205 -13.26 20.20 11.35
C MET A 205 -14.21 20.19 10.16
N ALA A 206 -15.37 20.86 10.26
CA ALA A 206 -16.43 20.75 9.26
C ALA A 206 -16.12 21.46 7.94
N ILE A 207 -15.51 22.63 7.99
CA ILE A 207 -15.42 23.49 6.79
C ILE A 207 -14.11 23.28 6.04
N SER A 208 -12.97 23.27 6.74
CA SER A 208 -11.65 23.19 6.07
C SER A 208 -11.11 21.77 5.91
N PHE A 209 -11.31 20.89 6.90
CA PHE A 209 -10.68 19.57 6.86
C PHE A 209 -11.51 18.56 6.07
N THR A 210 -12.80 18.41 6.36
CA THR A 210 -13.65 17.41 5.69
C THR A 210 -13.67 17.54 4.17
N THR A 211 -13.76 18.78 3.66
CA THR A 211 -13.74 19.05 2.21
C THR A 211 -12.42 18.59 1.58
N THR A 212 -11.29 19.06 2.09
CA THR A 212 -9.96 18.67 1.59
C THR A 212 -9.70 17.17 1.73
N ALA A 213 -10.11 16.56 2.85
CA ALA A 213 -9.93 15.14 3.09
C ALA A 213 -10.75 14.27 2.11
N ARG A 214 -11.99 14.67 1.81
CA ARG A 214 -12.79 13.98 0.79
C ARG A 214 -12.20 14.11 -0.60
N GLU A 215 -11.74 15.30 -0.98
CA GLU A 215 -11.11 15.52 -2.28
C GLU A 215 -9.85 14.67 -2.43
N GLN A 216 -8.99 14.62 -1.40
CA GLN A 216 -7.82 13.75 -1.40
C GLN A 216 -8.20 12.27 -1.47
N TYR A 217 -9.19 11.84 -0.68
CA TYR A 217 -9.68 10.46 -0.71
C TYR A 217 -10.23 10.06 -2.08
N GLN A 218 -11.01 10.91 -2.74
CA GLN A 218 -11.49 10.66 -4.11
C GLN A 218 -10.32 10.49 -5.10
N LYS A 219 -9.26 11.29 -4.97
CA LYS A 219 -8.04 11.11 -5.79
C LYS A 219 -7.36 9.77 -5.50
N LEU A 220 -7.34 9.30 -4.25
CA LEU A 220 -6.82 7.97 -3.91
C LEU A 220 -7.63 6.86 -4.56
N VAL A 221 -8.97 6.94 -4.52
CA VAL A 221 -9.86 5.96 -5.17
C VAL A 221 -9.62 5.91 -6.69
N VAL A 222 -9.49 7.07 -7.34
CA VAL A 222 -9.16 7.13 -8.78
C VAL A 222 -7.76 6.55 -9.04
N THR A 223 -6.79 6.82 -8.18
CA THR A 223 -5.43 6.26 -8.29
C THR A 223 -5.44 4.74 -8.14
N GLN A 224 -6.23 4.20 -7.21
CA GLN A 224 -6.43 2.76 -7.03
C GLN A 224 -7.02 2.12 -8.28
N ALA A 225 -8.10 2.71 -8.83
CA ALA A 225 -8.74 2.21 -10.04
C ALA A 225 -7.77 2.20 -11.23
N ASN A 226 -6.99 3.27 -11.39
CA ASN A 226 -5.95 3.36 -12.43
C ASN A 226 -4.85 2.32 -12.24
N MET A 227 -4.34 2.14 -11.01
CA MET A 227 -3.35 1.11 -10.68
C MET A 227 -3.87 -0.28 -11.04
N THR A 228 -5.10 -0.61 -10.60
CA THR A 228 -5.73 -1.90 -10.91
C THR A 228 -5.89 -2.10 -12.41
N SER A 229 -6.33 -1.08 -13.15
CA SER A 229 -6.46 -1.16 -14.61
C SER A 229 -5.12 -1.47 -15.29
N VAL A 230 -4.04 -0.79 -14.89
CA VAL A 230 -2.71 -1.01 -15.47
C VAL A 230 -2.18 -2.39 -15.09
N TYR A 231 -2.41 -2.86 -13.86
CA TYR A 231 -2.06 -4.22 -13.44
C TYR A 231 -2.80 -5.28 -14.28
N LEU A 232 -4.11 -5.11 -14.52
CA LEU A 232 -4.86 -6.04 -15.38
C LEU A 232 -4.32 -6.04 -16.82
N SER A 233 -3.94 -4.89 -17.37
CA SER A 233 -3.29 -4.81 -18.69
C SER A 233 -1.93 -5.52 -18.72
N LEU A 234 -1.14 -5.46 -17.63
CA LEU A 234 0.11 -6.22 -17.49
C LEU A 234 -0.15 -7.73 -17.53
N LEU A 235 -1.15 -8.19 -16.76
CA LEU A 235 -1.51 -9.61 -16.72
C LEU A 235 -1.99 -10.10 -18.08
N GLU A 236 -2.83 -9.32 -18.78
CA GLU A 236 -3.28 -9.65 -20.13
C GLU A 236 -2.10 -9.71 -21.11
N TYR A 237 -1.20 -8.72 -21.06
CA TYR A 237 -0.03 -8.63 -21.94
C TYR A 237 0.90 -9.85 -21.80
N PHE A 238 1.11 -10.34 -20.57
CA PHE A 238 1.93 -11.53 -20.31
C PHE A 238 1.12 -12.83 -20.17
N THR A 239 -0.17 -12.82 -20.50
CA THR A 239 -1.07 -13.99 -20.43
C THR A 239 -1.13 -14.68 -19.06
N VAL A 240 -1.04 -13.88 -17.98
CA VAL A 240 -1.10 -14.35 -16.59
C VAL A 240 -2.55 -14.37 -16.09
N ASP A 241 -2.95 -15.44 -15.41
CA ASP A 241 -4.31 -15.58 -14.86
C ASP A 241 -4.49 -14.67 -13.61
N PRO A 242 -5.39 -13.67 -13.65
CA PRO A 242 -5.62 -12.75 -12.53
C PRO A 242 -6.20 -13.44 -11.29
N LYS A 243 -6.75 -14.66 -11.41
CA LYS A 243 -7.27 -15.43 -10.27
C LYS A 243 -6.19 -16.21 -9.54
N LYS A 244 -5.03 -16.39 -10.16
CA LYS A 244 -3.94 -17.22 -9.62
C LYS A 244 -2.74 -16.41 -9.15
N THR A 245 -2.68 -15.13 -9.50
CA THR A 245 -1.50 -14.30 -9.27
C THR A 245 -1.90 -12.96 -8.68
N SER A 246 -1.50 -12.76 -7.43
CA SER A 246 -1.60 -11.46 -6.75
C SER A 246 -0.48 -10.51 -7.19
N ILE A 247 -0.66 -9.22 -6.91
CA ILE A 247 0.32 -8.16 -7.22
C ILE A 247 1.67 -8.48 -6.56
N GLU A 248 1.64 -8.78 -5.27
CA GLU A 248 2.82 -9.13 -4.47
C GLU A 248 3.55 -10.36 -5.02
N GLU A 249 2.84 -11.42 -5.41
CA GLU A 249 3.45 -12.63 -5.99
C GLU A 249 4.16 -12.34 -7.31
N LEU A 250 3.49 -11.67 -8.25
CA LEU A 250 4.07 -11.36 -9.57
C LEU A 250 5.36 -10.52 -9.43
N PHE A 251 5.30 -9.45 -8.65
CA PHE A 251 6.46 -8.57 -8.48
C PHE A 251 7.54 -9.19 -7.59
N THR A 252 7.19 -10.12 -6.68
CA THR A 252 8.18 -10.91 -5.95
C THR A 252 8.98 -11.80 -6.90
N ASP A 253 8.33 -12.50 -7.82
CA ASP A 253 9.00 -13.34 -8.81
C ASP A 253 9.91 -12.50 -9.72
N LEU A 254 9.42 -11.37 -10.23
CA LEU A 254 10.23 -10.47 -11.05
C LEU A 254 11.40 -9.84 -10.28
N SER A 255 11.20 -9.46 -9.01
CA SER A 255 12.27 -8.92 -8.16
C SER A 255 13.35 -9.97 -7.91
N ASN A 256 12.94 -11.20 -7.59
CA ASN A 256 13.83 -12.32 -7.37
C ASN A 256 14.63 -12.64 -8.63
N PHE A 257 13.96 -12.72 -9.78
CA PHE A 257 14.64 -12.95 -11.05
C PHE A 257 15.67 -11.86 -11.36
N ARG A 258 15.28 -10.58 -11.23
CA ARG A 258 16.19 -9.44 -11.42
C ARG A 258 17.39 -9.51 -10.48
N ALA A 259 17.18 -9.85 -9.21
CA ALA A 259 18.26 -9.99 -8.24
C ALA A 259 19.19 -11.16 -8.57
N MET A 260 18.63 -12.31 -8.98
CA MET A 260 19.43 -13.48 -9.38
C MET A 260 20.22 -13.26 -10.66
N PHE A 261 19.73 -12.43 -11.59
CA PHE A 261 20.43 -12.11 -12.83
C PHE A 261 21.67 -11.22 -12.61
N LEU A 262 21.67 -10.42 -11.54
CA LEU A 262 22.77 -9.50 -11.19
C LEU A 262 23.94 -10.18 -10.44
N VAL A 263 23.77 -11.45 -10.04
CA VAL A 263 24.74 -12.22 -9.23
C VAL A 263 25.39 -13.28 -10.10
#